data_AF-A0A0S8AEX6-F1
#
_entry.id   AF-A0A0S8AEX6-F1
#
_cell.length_a   1.000
_cell.length_b   1.000
_cell.length_c   1.000
_cell.angle_alpha   90.00
_cell.angle_beta   90.00
_cell.angle_gamma   90.00
#
_symmetry.space_group_name_H-M   'P 1'
#
loop_
_entity.id
_entity.type
_entity.pdbx_description
1 polymer ?
#
loop_
_entity_poly.entity_id
_entity_poly.type
_entity_poly.pdbx_seq_one_letter_code
_entity_poly.pdbx_strand_id
1 'polypeptide(L)'
;MYQKISVFAVFIVLFCVHITFAGPDIKEGRWEITAKMEMPGMPMEMPAVIFTQCMTGQNNIPINKNEMKDCKIVSSSTDGNTAKWVMQCTQNGENVDSRGSITYRGDTFDGVVNITMQGMDMTQKMNGRRVGACK
;
A
#
# COMPACT_ATOMS: atom_id res chain seq x y z
N MET A 1 -70.34 -16.61 -8.64
CA MET A 1 -69.59 -17.71 -9.28
C MET A 1 -68.16 -17.23 -9.54
N TYR A 2 -67.18 -17.95 -8.97
CA TYR A 2 -65.78 -18.16 -9.42
C TYR A 2 -65.48 -17.69 -10.86
N GLN A 3 -64.31 -17.19 -11.28
CA GLN A 3 -62.91 -17.12 -10.83
C GLN A 3 -62.20 -16.45 -12.05
N LYS A 4 -61.14 -15.66 -11.92
CA LYS A 4 -59.76 -16.11 -12.16
C LYS A 4 -58.79 -14.94 -12.02
N ILE A 5 -57.90 -15.16 -11.08
CA ILE A 5 -56.57 -14.60 -10.83
C ILE A 5 -55.84 -14.21 -12.12
N SER A 6 -55.25 -13.01 -12.13
CA SER A 6 -53.93 -12.82 -12.75
C SER A 6 -53.19 -11.71 -12.01
N VAL A 7 -52.49 -12.14 -10.97
CA VAL A 7 -51.45 -11.40 -10.27
C VAL A 7 -50.29 -11.23 -11.26
N PHE A 8 -50.02 -10.00 -11.69
CA PHE A 8 -48.71 -9.64 -12.24
C PHE A 8 -48.21 -8.42 -11.47
N ALA A 9 -47.78 -8.69 -10.24
CA ALA A 9 -46.95 -7.78 -9.47
C ALA A 9 -45.58 -7.73 -10.16
N VAL A 10 -45.37 -6.73 -11.01
CA VAL A 10 -44.06 -6.42 -11.58
C VAL A 10 -43.26 -5.69 -10.49
N PHE A 11 -42.70 -6.47 -9.56
CA PHE A 11 -41.67 -6.02 -8.64
C PHE A 11 -40.36 -5.96 -9.43
N ILE A 12 -40.06 -4.81 -10.03
CA ILE A 12 -38.70 -4.51 -10.54
C ILE A 12 -37.82 -4.35 -9.30
N VAL A 13 -37.17 -5.44 -8.90
CA VAL A 13 -36.13 -5.43 -7.88
C VAL A 13 -34.97 -4.61 -8.46
N LEU A 14 -34.86 -3.37 -8.00
CA LEU A 14 -33.68 -2.52 -8.19
C LEU A 14 -32.50 -3.21 -7.49
N PHE A 15 -31.82 -4.12 -8.18
CA PHE A 15 -30.50 -4.60 -7.77
C PHE A 15 -29.52 -3.43 -7.95
N CYS A 16 -29.38 -2.61 -6.91
CA CYS A 16 -28.20 -1.77 -6.75
C CYS A 16 -27.02 -2.73 -6.61
N VAL A 17 -26.38 -3.07 -7.73
CA VAL A 17 -25.05 -3.68 -7.74
C VAL A 17 -24.13 -2.62 -7.14
N HIS A 18 -23.94 -2.69 -5.83
CA HIS A 18 -22.88 -2.00 -5.15
C HIS A 18 -21.58 -2.63 -5.65
N ILE A 19 -21.00 -2.05 -6.69
CA ILE A 19 -19.61 -2.28 -7.03
C ILE A 19 -18.83 -1.67 -5.86
N THR A 20 -18.60 -2.44 -4.81
CA THR A 20 -17.61 -2.09 -3.80
C THR A 20 -16.29 -2.08 -4.55
N PHE A 21 -15.80 -0.88 -4.88
CA PHE A 21 -14.43 -0.67 -5.27
C PHE A 21 -13.59 -1.01 -4.04
N ALA A 22 -13.27 -2.31 -3.89
CA ALA A 22 -12.48 -2.80 -2.79
C ALA A 22 -11.05 -2.32 -3.05
N GLY A 23 -10.73 -1.13 -2.53
CA GLY A 23 -9.36 -0.71 -2.32
C GLY A 23 -8.65 -1.68 -1.37
N PRO A 24 -7.36 -1.44 -1.08
CA PRO A 24 -6.63 -2.35 -0.23
C PRO A 24 -7.29 -2.48 1.14
N ASP A 25 -7.25 -3.68 1.74
CA ASP A 25 -7.71 -3.93 3.11
C ASP A 25 -6.79 -3.28 4.16
N ILE A 26 -6.62 -1.96 4.08
CA ILE A 26 -5.89 -1.12 5.02
C ILE A 26 -6.87 -0.45 5.97
N LYS A 27 -6.64 -0.61 7.28
CA LYS A 27 -7.35 0.19 8.28
C LYS A 27 -6.65 1.53 8.49
N GLU A 28 -7.43 2.61 8.38
CA GLU A 28 -6.91 3.95 8.60
C GLU A 28 -6.41 4.14 10.05
N GLY A 29 -5.28 4.82 10.20
CA GLY A 29 -4.73 5.11 11.51
C GLY A 29 -3.23 5.30 11.51
N ARG A 30 -2.66 5.18 12.72
CA ARG A 30 -1.23 5.24 12.95
C ARG A 30 -0.65 3.84 12.80
N TRP A 31 0.38 3.73 11.99
CA TRP A 31 1.10 2.49 11.71
C TRP A 31 2.53 2.59 12.20
N GLU A 32 3.03 1.49 12.76
CA GLU A 32 4.45 1.25 13.01
C GLU A 32 4.98 0.35 11.91
N ILE A 33 6.11 0.73 11.32
CA ILE A 33 6.66 0.14 10.12
C ILE A 33 8.10 -0.21 10.39
N THR A 34 8.48 -1.45 10.10
CA THR A 34 9.85 -1.93 10.17
C THR A 34 10.36 -2.14 8.75
N ALA A 35 11.44 -1.45 8.39
CA ALA A 35 12.12 -1.59 7.12
C ALA A 35 13.51 -2.21 7.31
N LYS A 36 13.85 -3.20 6.51
CA LYS A 36 15.15 -3.86 6.47
C LYS A 36 15.70 -3.81 5.06
N MET A 37 16.89 -3.24 4.91
CA MET A 37 17.54 -3.13 3.61
C MET A 37 18.60 -4.24 3.45
N GLU A 38 18.51 -4.95 2.34
CA GLU A 38 19.40 -6.02 1.90
C GLU A 38 20.24 -5.46 0.74
N MET A 39 21.56 -5.37 0.96
CA MET A 39 22.52 -4.90 -0.05
C MET A 39 23.40 -6.07 -0.49
N PRO A 40 23.46 -6.40 -1.80
CA PRO A 40 24.35 -7.42 -2.30
C PRO A 40 25.83 -7.13 -1.95
N GLY A 41 26.58 -8.17 -1.57
CA GLY A 41 28.03 -8.05 -1.35
C GLY A 41 28.46 -7.50 0.02
N MET A 42 27.52 -7.19 0.92
CA MET A 42 27.82 -6.79 2.30
C MET A 42 27.67 -7.98 3.26
N PRO A 43 28.71 -8.34 4.05
CA PRO A 43 28.68 -9.50 4.94
C PRO A 43 27.90 -9.28 6.24
N MET A 44 27.48 -8.04 6.53
CA MET A 44 26.72 -7.70 7.74
C MET A 44 25.32 -7.24 7.38
N GLU A 45 24.32 -7.76 8.10
CA GLU A 45 22.94 -7.25 8.02
C GLU A 45 22.89 -5.83 8.58
N MET A 46 22.33 -4.90 7.81
CA MET A 46 22.06 -3.56 8.31
C MET A 46 20.93 -3.59 9.35
N PRO A 47 21.00 -2.74 10.39
CA PRO A 47 19.95 -2.68 11.40
C PRO A 47 18.61 -2.27 10.77
N ALA A 48 17.53 -2.84 11.29
CA ALA A 48 16.19 -2.46 10.88
C ALA A 48 15.86 -1.04 11.32
N VAL A 49 15.21 -0.28 10.44
CA VAL A 49 14.70 1.06 10.76
C VAL A 49 13.23 0.94 11.10
N ILE A 50 12.86 1.46 12.27
CA ILE A 50 11.46 1.47 12.74
C ILE A 50 10.97 2.91 12.76
N PHE A 51 9.82 3.16 12.14
CA PHE A 51 9.19 4.47 12.12
C PHE A 51 7.68 4.36 12.18
N THR A 52 7.02 5.44 12.60
CA THR A 52 5.55 5.50 12.62
C THR A 52 5.02 6.55 11.66
N GLN A 53 3.92 6.24 10.97
CA GLN A 53 3.27 7.13 10.03
C GLN A 53 1.74 7.01 10.12
N CYS A 54 1.03 8.11 9.85
CA CYS A 54 -0.40 8.09 9.62
C CYS A 54 -0.72 7.68 8.17
N MET A 55 -1.51 6.62 8.01
CA MET A 55 -1.85 6.03 6.72
C MET A 55 -3.36 5.91 6.56
N THR A 56 -3.82 6.12 5.33
CA THR A 56 -5.23 6.02 4.92
C THR A 56 -5.33 5.18 3.66
N GLY A 57 -6.55 4.83 3.23
CA GLY A 57 -6.75 4.12 1.96
C GLY A 57 -6.16 4.87 0.76
N GLN A 58 -6.15 6.21 0.79
CA GLN A 58 -5.59 7.07 -0.26
C GLN A 58 -4.08 7.30 -0.10
N ASN A 59 -3.58 7.31 1.14
CA ASN A 59 -2.16 7.47 1.47
C ASN A 59 -1.60 6.17 2.06
N ASN A 60 -1.59 5.13 1.22
CA ASN A 60 -1.23 3.77 1.57
C ASN A 60 0.19 3.38 1.14
N ILE A 61 1.05 4.36 0.83
CA ILE A 61 2.45 4.10 0.49
C ILE A 61 3.30 4.67 1.63
N PRO A 62 4.01 3.82 2.41
CA PRO A 62 4.86 4.30 3.49
C PRO A 62 6.12 4.93 2.92
N ILE A 63 6.43 6.14 3.36
CA ILE A 63 7.63 6.88 2.94
C ILE A 63 8.32 7.40 4.19
N ASN A 64 9.50 6.89 4.48
CA ASN A 64 10.33 7.43 5.55
C ASN A 64 10.96 8.75 5.08
N LYS A 65 10.32 9.88 5.42
CA LYS A 65 10.77 11.23 5.03
C LYS A 65 12.14 11.61 5.59
N ASN A 66 12.63 10.93 6.62
CA ASN A 66 13.95 11.19 7.17
C ASN A 66 15.07 10.60 6.29
N GLU A 67 14.79 9.48 5.62
CA GLU A 67 15.76 8.77 4.78
C GLU A 67 15.62 9.13 3.31
N MET A 68 14.39 9.29 2.84
CA MET A 68 14.09 9.60 1.45
C MET A 68 13.54 11.03 1.35
N LYS A 69 14.34 11.92 0.77
CA LYS A 69 13.97 13.31 0.46
C LYS A 69 13.52 13.41 -1.00
N ASP A 70 12.66 14.40 -1.27
CA ASP A 70 12.27 14.81 -2.63
C ASP A 70 11.80 13.65 -3.53
N CYS A 71 10.96 12.78 -3.00
CA CYS A 71 10.38 11.67 -3.73
C CYS A 71 9.11 12.05 -4.48
N LYS A 72 9.11 11.80 -5.78
CA LYS A 72 7.93 11.91 -6.65
C LYS A 72 7.38 10.52 -6.96
N ILE A 73 6.08 10.33 -6.73
CA ILE A 73 5.37 9.15 -7.23
C ILE A 73 5.18 9.33 -8.74
N VAL A 74 5.76 8.42 -9.51
CA VAL A 74 5.68 8.39 -10.98
C VAL A 74 4.41 7.67 -11.40
N SER A 75 4.11 6.55 -10.75
CA SER A 75 2.88 5.80 -10.96
C SER A 75 2.52 5.02 -9.70
N SER A 76 1.22 4.79 -9.51
CA SER A 76 0.70 3.90 -8.50
C SER A 76 -0.50 3.14 -9.04
N SER A 77 -0.69 1.92 -8.53
CA SER A 77 -1.82 1.07 -8.87
C SER A 77 -2.21 0.23 -7.66
N THR A 78 -3.45 -0.22 -7.64
CA THR A 78 -3.95 -1.15 -6.63
C THR A 78 -4.55 -2.35 -7.33
N ASP A 79 -4.18 -3.54 -6.86
CA ASP A 79 -4.69 -4.82 -7.33
C ASP A 79 -5.17 -5.61 -6.11
N GLY A 80 -6.49 -5.57 -5.86
CA GLY A 80 -7.11 -6.06 -4.64
C GLY A 80 -6.47 -5.43 -3.39
N ASN A 81 -5.87 -6.29 -2.54
CA ASN A 81 -5.20 -5.85 -1.31
C ASN A 81 -3.77 -5.34 -1.50
N THR A 82 -3.27 -5.31 -2.74
CA THR A 82 -1.87 -5.00 -3.03
C THR A 82 -1.73 -3.63 -3.67
N ALA A 83 -1.08 -2.71 -2.97
CA ALA A 83 -0.61 -1.44 -3.52
C ALA A 83 0.73 -1.67 -4.23
N LYS A 84 0.90 -1.09 -5.42
CA LYS A 84 2.14 -1.11 -6.21
C LYS A 84 2.47 0.31 -6.65
N TRP A 85 3.74 0.69 -6.59
CA TRP A 85 4.17 2.03 -6.97
C TRP A 85 5.54 2.07 -7.60
N VAL A 86 5.76 3.14 -8.37
CA VAL A 86 7.07 3.54 -8.90
C VAL A 86 7.33 4.96 -8.42
N MET A 87 8.49 5.18 -7.84
CA MET A 87 8.94 6.46 -7.32
C MET A 87 10.31 6.82 -7.87
N GLN A 88 10.52 8.11 -8.03
CA GLN A 88 11.82 8.69 -8.33
C GLN A 88 12.12 9.71 -7.25
N CYS A 89 13.22 9.52 -6.55
CA CYS A 89 13.68 10.37 -5.47
C CYS A 89 15.03 11.00 -5.83
N THR A 90 15.34 12.12 -5.20
CA THR A 90 16.69 12.70 -5.26
C THR A 90 17.33 12.61 -3.88
N GLN A 91 18.47 11.93 -3.79
CA GLN A 91 19.24 11.81 -2.56
C GLN A 91 20.66 12.33 -2.81
N ASN A 92 21.09 13.35 -2.06
CA ASN A 92 22.41 13.99 -2.21
C ASN A 92 22.75 14.44 -3.65
N GLY A 93 21.74 14.83 -4.44
CA GLY A 93 21.91 15.23 -5.84
C GLY A 93 21.90 14.07 -6.84
N GLU A 94 21.71 12.84 -6.36
CA GLU A 94 21.66 11.64 -7.20
C GLU A 94 20.22 11.12 -7.34
N ASN A 95 19.91 10.58 -8.51
CA ASN A 95 18.61 9.97 -8.76
C ASN A 95 18.56 8.58 -8.15
N VAL A 96 17.48 8.33 -7.42
CA VAL A 96 17.16 7.05 -6.81
C VAL A 96 15.83 6.59 -7.37
N ASP A 97 15.83 5.50 -8.13
CA ASP A 97 14.60 4.90 -8.65
C ASP A 97 14.13 3.79 -7.70
N SER A 98 12.83 3.77 -7.41
CA SER A 98 12.24 2.83 -6.47
C SER A 98 10.96 2.21 -7.01
N ARG A 99 10.82 0.89 -6.88
CA ARG A 99 9.59 0.15 -7.21
C ARG A 99 9.17 -0.68 -6.02
N GLY A 100 7.98 -0.41 -5.51
CA GLY A 100 7.48 -1.06 -4.30
C GLY A 100 6.16 -1.78 -4.50
N SER A 101 5.94 -2.78 -3.66
CA SER A 101 4.64 -3.43 -3.50
C SER A 101 4.39 -3.78 -2.05
N ILE A 102 3.18 -3.53 -1.57
CA ILE A 102 2.71 -3.89 -0.23
C ILE A 102 1.37 -4.59 -0.35
N THR A 103 1.17 -5.69 0.38
CA THR A 103 -0.11 -6.36 0.53
C THR A 103 -0.65 -6.14 1.94
N TYR A 104 -1.85 -5.55 2.02
CA TYR A 104 -2.56 -5.26 3.26
C TYR A 104 -3.44 -6.43 3.73
N ARG A 105 -3.51 -6.60 5.05
CA ARG A 105 -4.33 -7.60 5.77
C ARG A 105 -4.90 -6.98 7.05
N GLY A 106 -5.80 -6.01 6.89
CA GLY A 106 -6.47 -5.26 7.94
C GLY A 106 -5.51 -4.37 8.74
N ASP A 107 -5.03 -4.89 9.87
CA ASP A 107 -4.14 -4.19 10.81
C ASP A 107 -2.64 -4.52 10.58
N THR A 108 -2.32 -5.29 9.52
CA THR A 108 -0.95 -5.65 9.16
C THR A 108 -0.68 -5.48 7.67
N PHE A 109 0.58 -5.35 7.30
CA PHE A 109 1.02 -5.50 5.91
C PHE A 109 2.43 -6.08 5.82
N ASP A 110 2.74 -6.67 4.67
CA ASP A 110 4.10 -7.03 4.27
C ASP A 110 4.35 -6.46 2.87
N GLY A 111 5.59 -6.08 2.59
CA GLY A 111 5.96 -5.49 1.32
C GLY A 111 7.44 -5.61 0.99
N VAL A 112 7.74 -5.36 -0.28
CA VAL A 112 9.09 -5.36 -0.83
C VAL A 112 9.25 -4.13 -1.71
N VAL A 113 10.39 -3.47 -1.59
CA VAL A 113 10.80 -2.33 -2.40
C VAL A 113 12.13 -2.65 -3.03
N ASN A 114 12.21 -2.57 -4.35
CA ASN A 114 13.47 -2.61 -5.07
C ASN A 114 13.92 -1.17 -5.30
N ILE A 115 15.17 -0.89 -4.97
CA ILE A 115 15.77 0.44 -5.05
C ILE A 115 17.00 0.32 -5.94
N THR A 116 17.06 1.16 -6.97
CA THR A 116 18.21 1.25 -7.86
C THR A 116 18.87 2.60 -7.66
N MET A 117 20.14 2.60 -7.25
CA MET A 117 20.94 3.80 -7.00
C MET A 117 22.35 3.60 -7.53
N GLN A 118 22.85 4.53 -8.35
CA GLN A 118 24.18 4.46 -8.97
C GLN A 118 24.49 3.11 -9.66
N GLY A 119 23.48 2.45 -10.24
CA GLY A 119 23.64 1.14 -10.90
C GLY A 119 23.71 -0.07 -9.96
N MET A 120 23.51 0.13 -8.65
CA MET A 120 23.35 -0.94 -7.67
C MET A 120 21.87 -1.16 -7.36
N ASP A 121 21.46 -2.42 -7.38
CA ASP A 121 20.12 -2.85 -6.96
C ASP A 121 20.14 -3.30 -5.50
N MET A 122 19.21 -2.76 -4.73
CA MET A 122 19.02 -3.06 -3.31
C MET A 122 17.57 -3.49 -3.09
N THR A 123 17.36 -4.40 -2.13
CA THR A 123 16.02 -4.86 -1.77
C THR A 123 15.71 -4.44 -0.35
N GLN A 124 14.62 -3.71 -0.16
CA GLN A 124 14.10 -3.37 1.15
C GLN A 124 12.84 -4.18 1.44
N LYS A 125 12.89 -5.01 2.48
CA LYS A 125 11.73 -5.70 3.03
C LYS A 125 11.07 -4.82 4.07
N MET A 126 9.74 -4.78 4.05
CA MET A 126 8.96 -4.01 5.00
C MET A 126 7.84 -4.84 5.58
N ASN A 127 7.57 -4.64 6.86
CA ASN A 127 6.33 -5.04 7.49
C ASN A 127 5.78 -3.87 8.30
N GLY A 128 4.47 -3.87 8.51
CA GLY A 128 3.84 -2.85 9.33
C GLY A 128 2.65 -3.38 10.11
N ARG A 129 2.40 -2.72 11.24
CA ARG A 129 1.26 -2.98 12.12
C ARG A 129 0.57 -1.69 12.52
N ARG A 130 -0.75 -1.68 12.51
CA ARG A 130 -1.54 -0.58 13.02
C ARG A 130 -1.44 -0.53 14.55
N VAL A 131 -1.08 0.64 15.07
CA VAL A 131 -0.89 0.89 16.51
C VAL A 131 -1.97 1.79 17.12
N GLY A 132 -2.92 2.27 16.32
CA GLY A 132 -4.09 3.01 16.80
C GLY A 132 -4.63 4.03 15.82
N ALA A 133 -5.43 4.96 16.31
CA ALA A 133 -5.85 6.12 15.53
C ALA A 133 -4.70 7.12 15.34
N CYS A 134 -4.79 7.94 14.30
CA CYS A 134 -3.97 9.15 14.18
C CYS A 134 -4.34 10.15 15.27
N LYS A 135 -3.36 10.95 15.71
CA LYS A 135 -3.57 12.05 16.65
C LYS A 135 -3.81 13.34 15.89
#